data_AF-A0AAV9VEC9-F1
#
_entry.id   AF-A0AAV9VEC9-F1
#
_cell.length_a   1.000
_cell.length_b   1.000
_cell.length_c   1.000
_cell.angle_alpha   90.00
_cell.angle_beta   90.00
_cell.angle_gamma   90.00
#
_symmetry.space_group_name_H-M   'P 1'
#
loop_
_entity.id
_entity.type
_entity.pdbx_description
1 polymer ?
#
loop_
_entity_poly.entity_id
_entity_poly.type
_entity_poly.pdbx_seq_one_letter_code
_entity_poly.pdbx_strand_id
1 'polypeptide(L)'
;MSLKAVQSLTGRIILGILRLLQLVLACAVIGLYGRYLHRATQANEHADGRWIWAVVVGGLSGITAILYSLPFWPLRFFFIWDIILFIFWLTVFGIFAKLYMHEDAEGNKDIKRMRDAMWLDLVNWILWLLSSAVGFWYFWRYRNQRTTLTGRARENTKF
;
A
#
# COMPACT_ATOMS: atom_id res chain seq x y z
N MET A 1 7.23 29.08 -15.56
CA MET A 1 7.42 27.85 -14.76
C MET A 1 7.90 26.74 -15.71
N SER A 2 9.06 26.11 -15.46
CA SER A 2 9.63 25.10 -16.39
C SER A 2 8.73 23.86 -16.49
N LEU A 3 8.56 23.29 -17.68
CA LEU A 3 7.80 22.06 -17.95
C LEU A 3 8.19 20.91 -17.00
N LYS A 4 9.49 20.81 -16.64
CA LYS A 4 10.00 19.82 -15.69
C LYS A 4 9.49 20.04 -14.26
N ALA A 5 9.31 21.29 -13.85
CA ALA A 5 8.79 21.64 -12.54
C ALA A 5 7.30 21.27 -12.42
N VAL A 6 6.51 21.54 -13.46
CA VAL A 6 5.10 21.15 -13.53
C VAL A 6 4.96 19.63 -13.49
N GLN A 7 5.73 18.90 -14.29
CA GLN A 7 5.70 17.43 -14.33
C GLN A 7 6.11 16.81 -12.97
N SER A 8 7.07 17.41 -12.27
CA SER A 8 7.48 16.97 -10.93
C SER A 8 6.43 17.27 -9.85
N LEU A 9 5.68 18.38 -10.00
CA LEU A 9 4.63 18.78 -9.08
C LEU A 9 3.40 17.88 -9.23
N THR A 10 2.99 17.60 -10.47
CA THR A 10 1.89 16.67 -10.77
C THR A 10 2.14 15.28 -10.19
N GLY A 11 3.37 14.76 -10.32
CA GLY A 11 3.74 13.48 -9.72
C GLY A 11 3.62 13.45 -8.19
N ARG A 12 3.99 14.55 -7.52
CA ARG A 12 3.86 14.67 -6.05
C ARG A 12 2.40 14.73 -5.61
N ILE A 13 1.55 15.44 -6.34
CA ILE A 13 0.12 15.54 -6.04
C ILE A 13 -0.56 14.18 -6.18
N ILE A 14 -0.31 13.46 -7.28
CA ILE A 14 -0.87 12.12 -7.51
C ILE A 14 -0.46 11.16 -6.38
N LEU A 15 0.82 11.17 -6.00
CA LEU A 15 1.31 10.36 -4.88
C LEU A 15 0.65 10.75 -3.55
N GLY A 16 0.44 12.04 -3.30
CA GLY A 16 -0.28 12.51 -2.11
C GLY A 16 -1.72 12.03 -2.04
N ILE A 17 -2.45 12.09 -3.15
CA ILE A 17 -3.83 11.56 -3.24
C ILE A 17 -3.83 10.05 -3.01
N LEU A 18 -2.88 9.32 -3.61
CA LEU A 18 -2.74 7.89 -3.42
C LEU A 18 -2.51 7.52 -1.94
N ARG A 19 -1.63 8.26 -1.24
CA ARG A 19 -1.42 8.06 0.21
C ARG A 19 -2.66 8.38 1.04
N LEU A 20 -3.40 9.43 0.69
CA LEU A 20 -4.65 9.75 1.38
C LEU A 20 -5.68 8.63 1.23
N LEU A 21 -5.84 8.08 0.02
CA LEU A 21 -6.75 6.95 -0.22
C LEU A 21 -6.33 5.71 0.58
N GLN A 22 -5.03 5.38 0.58
CA GLN A 22 -4.49 4.28 1.38
C GLN A 22 -4.74 4.48 2.88
N LEU A 23 -4.60 5.71 3.38
CA LEU A 23 -4.87 6.04 4.77
C LEU A 23 -6.35 5.84 5.13
N VAL A 24 -7.25 6.39 4.32
CA VAL A 24 -8.71 6.28 4.56
C VAL A 24 -9.14 4.82 4.55
N LEU A 25 -8.66 4.03 3.60
CA LEU A 25 -8.99 2.61 3.50
C LEU A 25 -8.38 1.78 4.63
N ALA A 26 -7.15 2.09 5.05
CA ALA A 26 -6.54 1.47 6.22
C ALA A 26 -7.36 1.74 7.50
N CYS A 27 -7.79 2.99 7.71
CA CYS A 27 -8.67 3.36 8.82
C CYS A 27 -10.03 2.64 8.74
N ALA A 28 -10.60 2.50 7.55
CA ALA A 28 -11.85 1.77 7.35
C ALA A 28 -11.71 0.30 7.77
N VAL A 29 -10.61 -0.35 7.37
CA VAL A 29 -10.30 -1.75 7.71
C VAL A 29 -10.09 -1.92 9.22
N ILE A 30 -9.31 -1.04 9.86
CA ILE A 30 -9.14 -1.02 11.32
C ILE A 30 -10.50 -0.87 12.02
N GLY A 31 -11.34 0.05 11.57
CA GLY A 31 -12.65 0.29 12.17
C GLY A 31 -13.64 -0.85 11.94
N LEU A 32 -13.56 -1.56 10.82
CA LEU A 32 -14.37 -2.75 10.57
C LEU A 32 -13.92 -3.89 11.45
N TYR A 33 -12.68 -4.36 11.30
CA TYR A 33 -12.18 -5.55 12.00
C TYR A 33 -11.91 -5.32 13.48
N GLY A 34 -11.51 -4.11 13.89
CA GLY A 34 -11.32 -3.76 15.29
C GLY A 34 -12.61 -3.81 16.10
N ARG A 35 -13.78 -3.56 15.49
CA ARG A 35 -15.07 -3.74 16.17
C ARG A 35 -15.41 -5.20 16.42
N TYR A 36 -15.03 -6.11 15.51
CA TYR A 36 -15.21 -7.54 15.74
C TYR A 36 -14.30 -8.02 16.88
N LEU A 37 -13.06 -7.54 16.91
CA LEU A 37 -12.14 -7.83 17.99
C LEU A 37 -12.65 -7.32 19.33
N HIS A 38 -13.14 -6.08 19.38
CA HIS A 38 -13.70 -5.50 20.59
C HIS A 38 -14.93 -6.27 21.08
N ARG A 39 -15.82 -6.71 20.17
CA ARG A 39 -16.97 -7.55 20.54
C ARG A 39 -16.54 -8.90 21.11
N ALA A 40 -15.55 -9.56 20.51
CA ALA A 40 -15.01 -10.82 21.02
C ALA A 40 -14.43 -10.65 22.44
N THR A 41 -13.68 -9.56 22.68
CA THR A 41 -13.16 -9.23 24.02
C THR A 41 -14.29 -9.01 25.03
N GLN A 42 -15.35 -8.30 24.67
CA GLN A 42 -16.51 -8.08 25.55
C GLN A 42 -17.28 -9.37 25.86
N ALA A 43 -17.27 -10.33 24.94
CA ALA A 43 -17.90 -11.64 25.13
C ALA A 43 -17.02 -12.63 25.92
N ASN A 44 -15.82 -12.22 26.39
CA ASN A 44 -14.80 -13.13 26.95
C ASN A 44 -14.42 -14.29 26.00
N GLU A 45 -14.54 -14.05 24.70
CA GLU A 45 -14.14 -15.00 23.67
C GLU A 45 -12.70 -14.73 23.22
N HIS A 46 -12.03 -15.79 22.75
CA HIS A 46 -10.68 -15.65 22.23
C HIS A 46 -10.70 -14.85 20.91
N ALA A 47 -9.88 -13.81 20.88
CA ALA A 47 -9.68 -13.01 19.69
C ALA A 47 -9.05 -13.85 18.56
N ASP A 48 -9.76 -14.01 17.46
CA ASP A 48 -9.28 -14.78 16.33
C ASP A 48 -8.15 -14.02 15.60
N GLY A 49 -7.03 -14.73 15.39
CA GLY A 49 -5.78 -14.18 14.84
C GLY A 49 -5.94 -13.55 13.46
N ARG A 50 -6.95 -13.95 12.67
CA ARG A 50 -7.22 -13.40 11.34
C ARG A 50 -7.60 -11.92 11.41
N TRP A 51 -8.42 -11.54 12.38
CA TRP A 51 -8.85 -10.16 12.60
C TRP A 51 -7.72 -9.31 13.18
N ILE A 52 -6.95 -9.87 14.11
CA ILE A 52 -5.76 -9.22 14.67
C ILE A 52 -4.78 -8.87 13.55
N TRP A 53 -4.49 -9.83 12.68
CA TRP A 53 -3.60 -9.63 11.54
C TRP A 53 -4.07 -8.48 10.65
N ALA A 54 -5.36 -8.42 10.31
CA ALA A 54 -5.93 -7.37 9.49
C ALA A 54 -5.80 -5.97 10.13
N VAL A 55 -6.04 -5.87 11.44
CA VAL A 55 -5.87 -4.61 12.19
C VAL A 55 -4.41 -4.17 12.24
N VAL A 56 -3.47 -5.11 12.44
CA VAL A 56 -2.02 -4.81 12.44
C VAL A 56 -1.57 -4.32 11.07
N VAL A 57 -1.95 -5.01 9.99
CA VAL A 57 -1.63 -4.60 8.61
C VAL A 57 -2.25 -3.24 8.28
N GLY A 58 -3.49 -3.00 8.70
CA GLY A 58 -4.14 -1.69 8.60
C GLY A 58 -3.37 -0.61 9.35
N GLY A 59 -2.93 -0.87 10.58
CA GLY A 59 -2.16 0.06 11.39
C GLY A 59 -0.82 0.43 10.76
N LEU A 60 -0.05 -0.57 10.32
CA LEU A 60 1.21 -0.37 9.60
C LEU A 60 1.01 0.44 8.31
N SER A 61 -0.07 0.15 7.58
CA SER A 61 -0.43 0.87 6.36
C SER A 61 -0.79 2.32 6.63
N GLY A 62 -1.58 2.59 7.68
CA GLY A 62 -1.95 3.95 8.09
C GLY A 62 -0.74 4.77 8.52
N ILE A 63 0.13 4.21 9.36
CA ILE A 63 1.39 4.85 9.78
C ILE A 63 2.26 5.15 8.55
N THR A 64 2.40 4.17 7.65
CA THR A 64 3.19 4.34 6.42
C THR A 64 2.63 5.45 5.54
N ALA A 65 1.31 5.49 5.35
CA ALA A 65 0.66 6.52 4.55
C ALA A 65 0.87 7.92 5.13
N ILE A 66 0.81 8.07 6.45
CA ILE A 66 1.11 9.34 7.14
C ILE A 66 2.58 9.73 6.95
N LEU A 67 3.50 8.81 7.25
CA LEU A 67 4.94 9.07 7.16
C LEU A 67 5.34 9.46 5.74
N TYR A 68 4.84 8.77 4.73
CA TYR A 68 5.17 9.04 3.33
C TYR A 68 4.46 10.26 2.75
N SER A 69 3.45 10.80 3.43
CA SER A 69 2.85 12.09 3.08
C SER A 69 3.73 13.28 3.48
N LEU A 70 4.69 13.08 4.40
CA LEU A 70 5.60 14.13 4.84
C LEU A 70 6.73 14.37 3.82
N PRO A 71 7.17 15.62 3.61
CA PRO A 71 8.16 15.98 2.59
C PRO A 71 9.60 15.55 2.95
N PHE A 72 9.82 14.90 4.09
CA PHE A 72 11.15 14.64 4.64
C PHE A 72 11.85 13.42 4.03
N TRP A 73 11.11 12.50 3.40
CA TRP A 73 11.66 11.19 3.07
C TRP A 73 12.03 11.02 1.58
N PRO A 74 13.21 10.48 1.24
CA PRO A 74 13.62 10.26 -0.14
C PRO A 74 12.88 9.06 -0.78
N LEU A 75 12.11 9.32 -1.84
CA LEU A 75 11.24 8.37 -2.59
C LEU A 75 11.89 7.03 -3.00
N ARG A 76 13.22 6.96 -3.04
CA ARG A 76 13.98 5.82 -3.59
C ARG A 76 13.95 4.54 -2.75
N PHE A 77 13.65 4.62 -1.46
CA PHE A 77 13.65 3.45 -0.57
C PHE A 77 12.24 2.93 -0.24
N PHE A 78 11.19 3.63 -0.68
CA PHE A 78 9.82 3.28 -0.30
C PHE A 78 9.26 2.09 -1.05
N PHE A 79 9.75 1.80 -2.25
CA PHE A 79 9.17 0.73 -3.07
C PHE A 79 9.32 -0.65 -2.41
N ILE A 80 10.40 -0.92 -1.67
CA ILE A 80 10.59 -2.21 -0.99
C ILE A 80 9.57 -2.38 0.13
N TRP A 81 9.36 -1.33 0.92
CA TRP A 81 8.37 -1.34 1.99
C TRP A 81 6.94 -1.41 1.45
N ASP A 82 6.64 -0.70 0.35
CA ASP A 82 5.35 -0.79 -0.33
C ASP A 82 5.09 -2.22 -0.84
N ILE A 83 6.12 -2.95 -1.31
CA ILE A 83 6.01 -4.37 -1.70
C ILE A 83 5.68 -5.25 -0.49
N ILE A 84 6.30 -5.00 0.66
CA ILE A 84 6.00 -5.75 1.89
C ILE A 84 4.53 -5.55 2.28
N LEU A 85 4.05 -4.30 2.28
CA LEU A 85 2.65 -4.01 2.57
C LEU A 85 1.70 -4.60 1.53
N PHE A 86 2.08 -4.59 0.26
CA PHE A 86 1.35 -5.31 -0.80
C PHE A 86 1.20 -6.80 -0.49
N ILE A 87 2.26 -7.50 -0.06
CA ILE A 87 2.21 -8.91 0.33
C ILE A 87 1.30 -9.11 1.56
N PHE A 88 1.37 -8.21 2.53
CA PHE A 88 0.50 -8.26 3.71
C PHE A 88 -0.97 -8.12 3.33
N TRP A 89 -1.32 -7.16 2.49
CA TRP A 89 -2.69 -7.00 1.99
C TRP A 89 -3.15 -8.16 1.12
N LEU A 90 -2.27 -8.75 0.31
CA LEU A 90 -2.56 -9.99 -0.41
C LEU A 90 -2.93 -11.11 0.57
N THR A 91 -2.21 -11.23 1.68
CA THR A 91 -2.47 -12.23 2.71
C THR A 91 -3.81 -11.98 3.41
N VAL A 92 -4.09 -10.74 3.81
CA VAL A 92 -5.38 -10.34 4.41
C VAL A 92 -6.53 -10.65 3.44
N PHE A 93 -6.45 -10.17 2.21
CA PHE A 93 -7.44 -10.43 1.18
C PHE A 93 -7.62 -11.94 0.95
N GLY A 94 -6.53 -12.71 0.83
CA GLY A 94 -6.61 -14.16 0.61
C GLY A 94 -7.32 -14.92 1.73
N ILE A 95 -7.08 -14.54 2.99
CA ILE A 95 -7.78 -15.12 4.15
C ILE A 95 -9.27 -14.83 4.07
N PHE A 96 -9.66 -13.57 3.85
CA PHE A 96 -11.08 -13.18 3.84
C PHE A 96 -11.81 -13.60 2.56
N ALA A 97 -11.13 -13.65 1.42
CA ALA A 97 -11.67 -14.18 0.18
C ALA A 97 -12.03 -15.66 0.31
N LYS A 98 -11.17 -16.46 0.93
CA LYS A 98 -11.48 -17.88 1.18
C LYS A 98 -12.72 -18.05 2.08
N LEU A 99 -12.96 -17.13 3.00
CA LEU A 99 -14.06 -17.21 3.97
C LEU A 99 -15.39 -16.69 3.42
N TYR A 100 -15.37 -15.64 2.60
CA TYR A 100 -16.60 -14.89 2.27
C TYR A 100 -16.94 -14.85 0.78
N MET A 101 -16.05 -15.33 -0.11
CA MET A 101 -16.30 -15.27 -1.55
C MET A 101 -17.40 -16.22 -2.01
N HIS A 102 -17.50 -17.40 -1.39
CA HIS A 102 -18.48 -18.44 -1.76
C HIS A 102 -19.50 -18.71 -0.65
N GLU A 103 -19.50 -17.92 0.42
CA GLU A 103 -20.42 -18.11 1.55
C GLU A 103 -21.79 -17.52 1.21
N ASP A 104 -22.83 -18.35 1.30
CA ASP A 104 -24.20 -17.90 1.07
C ASP A 104 -24.70 -17.09 2.26
N ALA A 105 -24.96 -15.81 2.01
CA ALA A 105 -25.27 -14.86 3.05
C ALA A 105 -26.73 -14.95 3.56
N GLU A 106 -27.32 -16.14 3.70
CA GLU A 106 -28.71 -16.53 4.06
C GLU A 106 -29.52 -15.49 4.86
N GLY A 107 -29.81 -14.33 4.28
CA GLY A 107 -30.34 -13.16 5.00
C GLY A 107 -29.41 -12.50 6.05
N ASN A 108 -28.24 -13.08 6.37
CA ASN A 108 -27.36 -12.56 7.42
C ASN A 108 -26.60 -11.30 6.97
N LYS A 109 -26.92 -10.17 7.61
CA LYS A 109 -26.30 -8.86 7.33
C LYS A 109 -24.81 -8.82 7.67
N ASP A 110 -24.34 -9.61 8.63
CA ASP A 110 -22.93 -9.63 9.02
C ASP A 110 -22.04 -10.29 7.96
N ILE A 111 -22.53 -11.35 7.30
CA ILE A 111 -21.81 -12.00 6.19
C ILE A 111 -21.69 -11.05 5.00
N LYS A 112 -22.77 -10.32 4.66
CA LYS A 112 -22.74 -9.32 3.58
C LYS A 112 -21.71 -8.21 3.88
N ARG A 113 -21.71 -7.70 5.11
CA ARG A 113 -20.74 -6.69 5.54
C ARG A 113 -19.30 -7.18 5.44
N MET A 114 -19.07 -8.46 5.78
CA MET A 114 -17.75 -9.06 5.69
C MET A 114 -17.27 -9.25 4.26
N ARG A 115 -18.19 -9.61 3.37
CA ARG A 115 -17.90 -9.63 1.93
C ARG A 115 -17.55 -8.24 1.41
N ASP A 116 -18.20 -7.18 1.89
CA ASP A 116 -17.82 -5.81 1.54
C ASP A 116 -16.44 -5.43 2.10
N ALA A 117 -16.11 -5.85 3.32
CA ALA A 117 -14.79 -5.65 3.92
C ALA A 117 -13.68 -6.36 3.12
N MET A 118 -13.93 -7.58 2.66
CA MET A 118 -13.03 -8.31 1.76
C MET A 118 -12.74 -7.53 0.46
N TRP A 119 -13.75 -6.87 -0.13
CA TRP A 119 -13.52 -6.02 -1.30
C TRP A 119 -12.65 -4.78 -0.96
N LEU A 120 -12.78 -4.21 0.24
CA LEU A 120 -11.88 -3.14 0.70
C LEU A 120 -10.44 -3.63 0.86
N ASP A 121 -10.23 -4.86 1.29
CA ASP A 121 -8.90 -5.47 1.38
C ASP A 121 -8.28 -5.64 -0.02
N LEU A 122 -9.09 -6.03 -1.02
CA LEU A 122 -8.67 -6.08 -2.43
C LEU A 122 -8.24 -4.70 -2.95
N VAL A 123 -9.00 -3.66 -2.66
CA VAL A 123 -8.67 -2.29 -3.09
C VAL A 123 -7.35 -1.85 -2.45
N ASN A 124 -7.16 -2.09 -1.15
CA ASN A 124 -5.88 -1.81 -0.50
C ASN A 124 -4.74 -2.55 -1.18
N TRP A 125 -4.90 -3.85 -1.42
CA TRP A 125 -3.90 -4.67 -2.12
C TRP A 125 -3.46 -4.05 -3.46
N ILE A 126 -4.43 -3.65 -4.29
CA ILE A 126 -4.15 -3.01 -5.59
C ILE A 126 -3.45 -1.65 -5.40
N LEU A 127 -3.88 -0.82 -4.45
CA LEU A 127 -3.26 0.49 -4.24
C LEU A 127 -1.80 0.38 -3.78
N TRP A 128 -1.48 -0.59 -2.91
CA TRP A 128 -0.09 -0.86 -2.51
C TRP A 128 0.75 -1.43 -3.65
N LEU A 129 0.17 -2.25 -4.54
CA LEU A 129 0.82 -2.70 -5.77
C LEU A 129 1.16 -1.52 -6.71
N LEU A 130 0.20 -0.63 -6.95
CA LEU A 130 0.41 0.55 -7.80
C LEU A 130 1.48 1.47 -7.22
N SER A 131 1.47 1.68 -5.90
CA SER A 131 2.50 2.47 -5.21
C SER A 131 3.89 1.87 -5.37
N SER A 132 3.98 0.54 -5.18
CA SER A 132 5.21 -0.23 -5.38
C SER A 132 5.75 -0.10 -6.80
N ALA A 133 4.88 -0.24 -7.80
CA ALA A 133 5.25 -0.15 -9.22
C ALA A 133 5.75 1.24 -9.59
N VAL A 134 5.08 2.30 -9.10
CA VAL A 134 5.51 3.68 -9.31
C VAL A 134 6.86 3.94 -8.65
N GLY A 135 7.04 3.52 -7.39
CA GLY A 135 8.31 3.65 -6.68
C GLY A 135 9.46 2.93 -7.38
N PHE A 136 9.21 1.70 -7.86
CA PHE A 136 10.17 0.91 -8.64
C PHE A 136 10.54 1.61 -9.95
N TRP A 137 9.55 2.16 -10.67
CA TRP A 137 9.79 2.90 -11.91
C TRP A 137 10.67 4.14 -11.69
N TYR A 138 10.44 4.90 -10.63
CA TYR A 138 11.29 6.04 -10.26
C TYR A 138 12.72 5.59 -9.91
N PHE A 139 12.88 4.51 -9.15
CA PHE A 139 14.19 3.94 -8.81
C PHE A 139 14.96 3.51 -10.07
N TRP A 140 14.29 2.81 -10.99
CA TRP A 140 14.87 2.34 -12.25
C TRP A 140 15.33 3.51 -13.14
N ARG A 141 14.48 4.54 -13.30
CA ARG A 141 14.82 5.75 -14.07
C ARG A 141 16.02 6.50 -13.47
N TYR A 142 16.10 6.61 -12.15
CA TYR A 142 17.22 7.28 -11.48
C TYR A 142 18.54 6.51 -11.65
N ARG A 143 18.51 5.16 -11.61
CA ARG A 143 19.70 4.32 -11.82
C ARG A 143 20.29 4.54 -13.23
N ASN A 144 19.45 4.64 -14.26
CA ASN A 144 19.88 4.79 -15.66
C ASN A 144 20.44 6.18 -16.00
N GLN A 145 20.24 7.19 -15.15
CA GLN A 145 20.85 8.52 -15.33
C GLN A 145 22.30 8.60 -14.85
N ARG A 146 22.72 7.68 -13.96
CA ARG A 146 24.09 7.66 -13.42
C ARG A 146 25.09 6.94 -14.34
N THR A 147 24.61 6.19 -15.33
CA THR A 147 25.45 5.37 -16.22
C THR A 147 26.01 6.13 -17.43
N THR A 148 25.72 7.43 -17.57
CA THR A 148 26.16 8.24 -18.73
C THR A 148 27.51 8.95 -18.52
N LEU A 149 28.17 8.76 -17.37
CA LEU A 149 29.43 9.44 -17.00
C LEU A 149 30.62 8.48 -16.79
N THR A 150 30.65 7.32 -17.46
CA THR A 150 31.90 6.55 -17.62
C THR A 150 32.52 6.92 -18.96
N GLY A 151 33.57 7.74 -18.88
CA GLY A 151 34.26 8.36 -20.00
C GLY A 151 34.79 7.38 -21.04
N ARG A 152 34.54 7.71 -22.30
CA ARG A 152 35.42 7.35 -23.41
C ARG A 152 35.98 8.64 -23.99
N ALA A 153 36.90 9.25 -23.27
CA ALA A 153 37.89 10.11 -23.92
C ALA A 153 38.76 9.18 -24.77
N ARG A 154 38.50 9.11 -26.07
CA ARG A 154 39.49 8.61 -27.02
C ARG A 154 40.63 9.61 -27.02
N GLU A 155 41.67 9.30 -26.27
CA GLU A 155 42.98 9.90 -26.47
C GLU A 155 43.54 9.34 -27.79
N ASN A 156 43.25 10.03 -28.89
CA ASN A 156 43.93 9.80 -30.17
C ASN A 156 45.24 10.58 -30.12
N THR A 157 46.25 10.05 -29.41
CA THR A 157 47.65 10.38 -29.67
C THR A 157 48.09 9.59 -30.89
N LYS A 158 48.07 10.24 -32.06
CA LYS A 158 48.81 9.78 -33.23
C LYS A 158 50.04 10.68 -33.39
N PHE A 159 51.20 10.05 -33.22
CA PHE A 159 52.47 10.49 -33.79
C PHE A 159 52.41 10.49 -35.31
#